data_AF-A0A498FDQ5-F1
#
_entry.id   AF-A0A498FDQ5-F1
#
_cell.length_a   1.000
_cell.length_b   1.000
_cell.length_c   1.000
_cell.angle_alpha   90.00
_cell.angle_beta   90.00
_cell.angle_gamma   90.00
#
_symmetry.space_group_name_H-M   'P 1'
#
loop_
_entity.id
_entity.type
_entity.pdbx_description
1 polymer ?
#
loop_
_entity_poly.entity_id
_entity_poly.type
_entity_poly.pdbx_seq_one_letter_code
_entity_poly.pdbx_strand_id
1 'polypeptide(L)'
;LFFVHAETAKSPYVASRPFRVNAGAVHAYARTPDGGTVYLSELESGDEVQLIDTKGSTREAIVGRVKIEKRPMFRISADYEGDRVTMLLQNAETIKVHTREGRTEVTDLEPGDEMLIYYEDTARHFGEAVEESIIEK
;
A
#
# COMPACT_ATOMS: atom_id res chain seq x y z
N LEU A 1 -4.93 0.20 -5.51
CA LEU A 1 -3.85 0.31 -4.50
C LEU A 1 -4.43 0.79 -3.17
N PHE A 2 -4.02 0.21 -2.04
CA PHE A 2 -4.44 0.70 -0.71
C PHE A 2 -3.48 1.76 -0.18
N PHE A 3 -4.00 2.76 0.53
CA PHE A 3 -3.17 3.75 1.22
C PHE A 3 -2.60 3.17 2.52
N VAL A 4 -1.27 3.02 2.59
CA VAL A 4 -0.56 2.59 3.80
C VAL A 4 0.30 3.73 4.33
N HIS A 5 0.11 4.08 5.61
CA HIS A 5 0.91 5.13 6.26
C HIS A 5 2.33 4.64 6.49
N ALA A 6 3.30 5.55 6.30
CA ALA A 6 4.63 5.38 6.86
C ALA A 6 4.57 5.32 8.39
N GLU A 7 5.57 4.71 9.02
CA GLU A 7 5.66 4.50 10.48
C GLU A 7 6.05 5.76 11.26
N THR A 8 5.30 6.82 10.98
CA THR A 8 5.44 8.16 11.56
C THR A 8 4.61 8.34 12.83
N ALA A 9 3.64 7.44 13.07
CA ALA A 9 2.81 7.49 14.26
C ALA A 9 3.65 7.22 15.52
N LYS A 10 3.36 7.93 16.61
CA LYS A 10 3.87 7.55 17.92
C LYS A 10 3.25 6.21 18.31
N SER A 11 4.08 5.26 18.69
CA SER A 11 3.67 4.00 19.32
C SER A 11 4.24 3.97 20.73
N PRO A 12 3.52 3.43 21.73
CA PRO A 12 4.07 3.22 23.06
C PRO A 12 5.18 2.15 23.07
N TYR A 13 5.27 1.32 22.02
CA TYR A 13 6.18 0.18 21.96
C TYR A 13 7.44 0.43 21.11
N VAL A 14 7.36 1.32 20.10
CA VAL A 14 8.46 1.55 19.15
C VAL A 14 8.54 3.03 18.76
N ALA A 15 9.77 3.55 18.66
CA ALA A 15 10.01 4.89 18.14
C ALA A 15 9.61 5.04 16.67
N SER A 16 9.09 6.21 16.29
CA SER A 16 8.70 6.51 14.91
C SER A 16 9.89 6.41 13.96
N ARG A 17 9.67 5.79 12.80
CA ARG A 17 10.64 5.66 11.71
C ARG A 17 10.05 6.31 10.46
N PRO A 18 10.19 7.65 10.31
CA PRO A 18 9.53 8.38 9.24
C PRO A 18 10.01 7.99 7.82
N PHE A 19 11.11 7.26 7.74
CA PHE A 19 11.70 6.73 6.51
C PHE A 19 11.27 5.28 6.19
N ARG A 20 10.43 4.64 7.03
CA ARG A 20 10.01 3.24 6.86
C ARG A 20 8.52 3.15 6.57
N VAL A 21 8.18 2.33 5.60
CA VAL A 21 6.82 1.87 5.31
C VAL A 21 6.83 0.36 5.16
N ASN A 22 5.79 -0.31 5.67
CA ASN A 22 5.51 -1.69 5.35
C ASN A 22 4.52 -1.71 4.19
N ALA A 23 5.03 -1.73 2.97
CA ALA A 23 4.22 -1.45 1.79
C ALA A 23 3.26 -2.61 1.41
N GLY A 24 3.47 -3.82 1.93
CA GLY A 24 2.63 -5.00 1.69
C GLY A 24 3.42 -6.25 1.30
N ALA A 25 2.72 -7.22 0.72
CA ALA A 25 3.35 -8.44 0.20
C ALA A 25 4.15 -8.19 -1.08
N VAL A 26 5.10 -9.09 -1.36
CA VAL A 26 6.03 -8.97 -2.49
C VAL A 26 5.37 -8.82 -3.87
N HIS A 27 4.16 -9.34 -4.07
CA HIS A 27 3.40 -9.24 -5.32
C HIS A 27 2.53 -7.97 -5.40
N ALA A 28 2.46 -7.15 -4.35
CA ALA A 28 1.70 -5.93 -4.41
C ALA A 28 2.45 -4.88 -5.23
N TYR A 29 1.68 -3.98 -5.84
CA TYR A 29 2.21 -2.86 -6.61
C TYR A 29 2.46 -1.63 -5.74
N ALA A 30 3.49 -0.86 -6.09
CA ALA A 30 3.70 0.51 -5.66
C ALA A 30 3.64 1.45 -6.89
N ARG A 31 3.32 2.73 -6.66
CA ARG A 31 3.30 3.75 -7.73
C ARG A 31 4.69 4.31 -7.98
N THR A 32 5.01 4.49 -9.25
CA THR A 32 6.20 5.20 -9.73
C THR A 32 5.85 6.67 -10.02
N PRO A 33 6.83 7.59 -10.01
CA PRO A 33 6.60 9.02 -10.26
C PRO A 33 5.89 9.35 -11.59
N ASP A 34 6.15 8.56 -12.62
CA ASP A 34 5.57 8.67 -13.97
C ASP A 34 4.11 8.20 -14.07
N GLY A 35 3.51 7.74 -12.96
CA GLY A 35 2.13 7.26 -12.92
C GLY A 35 1.97 5.78 -13.27
N GLY A 36 3.06 5.07 -13.53
CA GLY A 36 3.10 3.61 -13.62
C GLY A 36 3.00 2.92 -12.26
N THR A 37 3.17 1.61 -12.29
CA THR A 37 3.35 0.80 -11.08
C THR A 37 4.50 -0.18 -11.21
N VAL A 38 5.07 -0.59 -10.08
CA VAL A 38 6.16 -1.56 -9.99
C VAL A 38 5.84 -2.57 -8.89
N TYR A 39 6.24 -3.84 -9.05
CA TYR A 39 6.05 -4.81 -7.98
C TYR A 39 7.00 -4.50 -6.81
N LEU A 40 6.51 -4.66 -5.58
CA LEU A 40 7.34 -4.49 -4.38
C LEU A 40 8.54 -5.46 -4.35
N SER A 41 8.45 -6.61 -5.02
CA SER A 41 9.55 -7.56 -5.19
C SER A 41 10.67 -7.08 -6.10
N GLU A 42 10.37 -6.15 -7.00
CA GLU A 42 11.31 -5.64 -8.00
C GLU A 42 12.06 -4.41 -7.52
N LEU A 43 11.56 -3.73 -6.48
CA LEU A 43 12.22 -2.57 -5.92
C LEU A 43 13.59 -2.91 -5.32
N GLU A 44 14.55 -2.04 -5.57
CA GLU A 44 15.89 -2.04 -5.01
C GLU A 44 16.31 -0.66 -4.48
N SER A 45 17.53 -0.59 -3.93
CA SER A 45 18.08 0.68 -3.44
C SER A 45 18.39 1.59 -4.62
N GLY A 46 17.89 2.82 -4.60
CA GLY A 46 18.07 3.79 -5.67
C GLY A 46 16.82 4.02 -6.53
N ASP A 47 15.84 3.11 -6.47
CA ASP A 47 14.60 3.27 -7.24
C ASP A 47 13.77 4.45 -6.77
N GLU A 48 13.07 5.08 -7.71
CA GLU A 48 12.15 6.19 -7.44
C GLU A 48 10.72 5.67 -7.24
N VAL A 49 10.08 6.16 -6.19
CA VAL A 49 8.67 5.84 -5.89
C VAL A 49 7.88 7.12 -5.64
N GLN A 50 6.59 7.06 -5.94
CA GLN A 50 5.65 8.14 -5.64
C GLN A 50 5.09 7.97 -4.22
N LEU A 51 5.27 8.99 -3.39
CA LEU A 51 4.58 9.13 -2.12
C LEU A 51 3.36 10.03 -2.30
N ILE A 52 2.31 9.74 -1.54
CA ILE A 52 1.03 10.46 -1.60
C ILE A 52 0.54 10.76 -0.18
N ASP A 53 -0.09 11.91 0.01
CA ASP A 53 -0.81 12.25 1.23
C ASP A 53 -2.33 12.00 1.12
N THR A 54 -3.06 12.12 2.21
CA THR A 54 -4.52 11.86 2.23
C THR A 54 -5.35 12.93 1.51
N LYS A 55 -4.71 14.01 1.02
CA LYS A 55 -5.33 15.06 0.21
C LYS A 55 -5.02 14.88 -1.29
N GLY A 56 -4.25 13.87 -1.65
CA GLY A 56 -3.84 13.58 -3.02
C GLY A 56 -2.57 14.30 -3.47
N SER A 57 -1.88 15.04 -2.59
CA SER A 57 -0.60 15.65 -2.95
C SER A 57 0.47 14.58 -3.08
N THR A 58 1.22 14.61 -4.18
CA THR A 58 2.28 13.64 -4.46
C THR A 58 3.66 14.26 -4.36
N ARG A 59 4.66 13.44 -4.05
CA ARG A 59 6.08 13.77 -4.18
C ARG A 59 6.89 12.51 -4.47
N GLU A 60 8.07 12.71 -5.02
CA GLU A 60 9.01 11.63 -5.30
C GLU A 60 9.88 11.31 -4.08
N ALA A 61 10.33 10.07 -3.99
CA ALA A 61 11.29 9.62 -2.99
C ALA A 61 12.16 8.49 -3.55
N ILE A 62 13.40 8.42 -3.06
CA ILE A 62 14.34 7.35 -3.38
C ILE A 62 14.23 6.23 -2.33
N VAL A 63 14.11 4.99 -2.80
CA VAL A 63 14.16 3.81 -1.96
C VAL A 63 15.58 3.65 -1.40
N GLY A 64 15.74 3.85 -0.10
CA GLY A 64 17.03 3.67 0.55
C GLY A 64 17.45 2.20 0.66
N ARG A 65 16.51 1.32 1.00
CA ARG A 65 16.72 -0.13 1.15
C ARG A 65 15.39 -0.87 1.11
N VAL A 66 15.39 -2.05 0.48
CA VAL A 66 14.29 -3.01 0.57
C VAL A 66 14.63 -4.12 1.56
N LYS A 67 13.64 -4.50 2.38
CA LYS A 67 13.76 -5.61 3.34
C LYS A 67 12.55 -6.52 3.18
N ILE A 68 12.82 -7.75 2.72
CA ILE A 68 11.81 -8.80 2.59
C ILE A 68 11.99 -9.78 3.75
N GLU A 69 10.92 -10.04 4.49
CA GLU A 69 10.90 -11.00 5.59
C GLU A 69 9.60 -11.81 5.60
N LYS A 70 9.66 -13.02 6.17
CA LYS A 70 8.48 -13.87 6.35
C LYS A 70 7.79 -13.52 7.66
N ARG A 71 6.51 -13.17 7.61
CA ARG A 71 5.66 -12.84 8.76
C ARG A 71 4.22 -13.32 8.53
N PRO A 72 3.43 -13.53 9.59
CA PRO A 72 1.98 -13.62 9.46
C PRO A 72 1.41 -12.37 8.78
N MET A 73 0.45 -12.58 7.88
CA MET A 73 -0.20 -11.51 7.10
C MET A 73 -1.70 -11.54 7.36
N PHE A 74 -2.34 -10.38 7.32
CA PHE A 74 -3.77 -10.25 7.10
C PHE A 74 -4.07 -10.16 5.61
N ARG A 75 -5.19 -10.76 5.20
CA ARG A 75 -5.82 -10.47 3.92
C ARG A 75 -6.94 -9.48 4.15
N ILE A 76 -6.80 -8.30 3.56
CA ILE A 76 -7.81 -7.24 3.58
C ILE A 76 -8.48 -7.25 2.22
N SER A 77 -9.81 -7.26 2.20
CA SER A 77 -10.60 -7.13 0.98
C SER A 77 -11.56 -5.96 1.14
N ALA A 78 -11.63 -5.11 0.13
CA ALA A 78 -12.56 -3.99 0.04
C ALA A 78 -13.40 -4.13 -1.23
N ASP A 79 -14.69 -3.83 -1.12
CA ASP A 79 -15.62 -3.79 -2.25
C ASP A 79 -15.79 -2.32 -2.68
N TYR A 80 -15.62 -2.04 -3.97
CA TYR A 80 -15.77 -0.70 -4.56
C TYR A 80 -16.42 -0.84 -5.94
N GLU A 81 -17.56 -0.17 -6.14
CA GLU A 81 -18.29 -0.13 -7.42
C GLU A 81 -18.56 -1.50 -8.10
N GLY A 82 -18.72 -2.56 -7.29
CA GLY A 82 -18.97 -3.93 -7.78
C GLY A 82 -17.71 -4.77 -7.94
N ASP A 83 -16.53 -4.17 -7.83
CA ASP A 83 -15.25 -4.85 -7.82
C ASP A 83 -14.74 -5.12 -6.41
N ARG A 84 -13.93 -6.17 -6.29
CA ARG A 84 -13.25 -6.54 -5.05
C ARG A 84 -11.75 -6.36 -5.19
N VAL A 85 -11.19 -5.46 -4.39
CA VAL A 85 -9.75 -5.22 -4.32
C VAL A 85 -9.21 -5.89 -3.06
N THR A 86 -8.07 -6.60 -3.19
CA THR A 86 -7.47 -7.33 -2.07
C THR A 86 -6.01 -6.94 -1.89
N MET A 87 -5.55 -6.90 -0.63
CA MET A 87 -4.14 -6.71 -0.29
C MET A 87 -3.75 -7.59 0.89
N LEU A 88 -2.50 -8.05 0.88
CA LEU A 88 -1.87 -8.66 2.05
C LEU A 88 -0.99 -7.65 2.77
N LEU A 89 -1.28 -7.40 4.05
CA LEU A 89 -0.47 -6.57 4.95
C LEU A 89 0.05 -7.41 6.11
N GLN A 90 1.21 -7.05 6.66
CA GLN A 90 1.74 -7.74 7.83
C GLN A 90 0.80 -7.55 9.02
N ASN A 91 0.55 -8.63 9.76
CA ASN A 91 -0.22 -8.59 11.00
C ASN A 91 0.64 -7.95 12.10
N ALA A 92 0.59 -6.61 12.19
CA ALA A 92 1.25 -5.83 13.23
C ALA A 92 0.57 -4.46 13.41
N GLU A 93 0.47 -4.02 14.66
CA GLU A 93 -0.07 -2.73 15.13
C GLU A 93 0.69 -1.51 14.56
N THR A 94 1.93 -1.74 14.13
CA THR A 94 2.75 -0.71 13.49
C THR A 94 2.33 -0.41 12.05
N ILE A 95 1.53 -1.28 11.42
CA ILE A 95 1.05 -1.09 10.06
C ILE A 95 -0.29 -0.39 10.13
N LYS A 96 -0.38 0.78 9.50
CA LYS A 96 -1.53 1.66 9.60
C LYS A 96 -2.06 2.00 8.22
N VAL A 97 -3.36 1.90 8.05
CA VAL A 97 -4.09 2.30 6.83
C VAL A 97 -4.89 3.57 7.12
N HIS A 98 -5.43 4.19 6.07
CA HIS A 98 -6.33 5.33 6.24
C HIS A 98 -7.79 4.87 6.14
N THR A 99 -8.57 5.11 7.19
CA THR A 99 -10.00 4.86 7.26
C THR A 99 -10.78 6.17 7.43
N ARG A 100 -12.11 6.09 7.49
CA ARG A 100 -12.97 7.23 7.88
C ARG A 100 -12.64 7.82 9.25
N GLU A 101 -12.15 7.00 10.18
CA GLU A 101 -11.73 7.43 11.52
C GLU A 101 -10.31 8.01 11.54
N GLY A 102 -9.61 7.97 10.40
CA GLY A 102 -8.28 8.51 10.24
C GLY A 102 -7.23 7.43 10.09
N ARG A 103 -6.21 7.43 10.95
CA ARG A 103 -5.09 6.48 10.85
C ARG A 103 -5.40 5.28 11.77
N THR A 104 -5.68 4.12 11.18
CA THR A 104 -6.12 2.91 11.90
C THR A 104 -5.10 1.78 11.76
N GLU A 105 -4.86 1.04 12.83
CA GLU A 105 -4.00 -0.14 12.87
C GLU A 105 -4.65 -1.29 12.11
N VAL A 106 -3.89 -2.04 11.32
CA VAL A 106 -4.47 -3.18 10.57
C VAL A 106 -5.01 -4.28 11.49
N THR A 107 -4.56 -4.32 12.74
CA THR A 107 -5.04 -5.22 13.80
C THR A 107 -6.39 -4.83 14.37
N ASP A 108 -6.79 -3.56 14.19
CA ASP A 108 -8.01 -2.98 14.73
C ASP A 108 -9.09 -2.83 13.65
N LEU A 109 -8.82 -3.27 12.42
CA LEU A 109 -9.79 -3.23 11.33
C LEU A 109 -10.91 -4.25 11.55
N GLU A 110 -12.13 -3.81 11.31
CA GLU A 110 -13.33 -4.66 11.38
C GLU A 110 -14.09 -4.66 10.05
N PRO A 111 -14.86 -5.73 9.76
CA PRO A 111 -15.78 -5.73 8.62
C PRO A 111 -16.74 -4.55 8.71
N GLY A 112 -16.74 -3.72 7.66
CA GLY A 112 -17.54 -2.48 7.60
C GLY A 112 -16.68 -1.22 7.58
N ASP A 113 -15.40 -1.30 7.93
CA ASP A 113 -14.48 -0.17 7.82
C ASP A 113 -14.28 0.25 6.36
N GLU A 114 -14.47 1.53 6.10
CA GLU A 114 -14.15 2.16 4.82
C GLU A 114 -12.69 2.60 4.81
N MET A 115 -11.95 2.21 3.77
CA MET A 115 -10.52 2.47 3.61
C MET A 115 -10.24 3.36 2.40
N LEU A 116 -9.21 4.20 2.49
CA LEU A 116 -8.74 4.97 1.35
C LEU A 116 -7.96 4.06 0.39
N ILE A 117 -8.46 4.01 -0.85
CA ILE A 117 -7.81 3.34 -1.96
C ILE A 117 -7.59 4.33 -3.11
N TYR A 118 -6.58 4.05 -3.91
CA TYR A 118 -6.46 4.56 -5.27
C TYR A 118 -6.97 3.48 -6.22
N TYR A 119 -7.99 3.81 -7.00
CA TYR A 119 -8.66 2.90 -7.92
C TYR A 119 -8.61 3.48 -9.33
N GLU A 120 -8.34 2.63 -10.31
CA GLU A 120 -8.32 2.97 -11.74
C GLU A 120 -9.08 1.87 -12.50
N ASP A 121 -9.95 2.28 -13.42
CA ASP A 121 -10.75 1.39 -14.26
C ASP A 121 -9.93 0.59 -15.29
N THR A 122 -8.62 0.83 -15.37
CA THR A 122 -7.74 0.25 -16.39
C THR A 122 -6.91 -0.89 -15.81
N ALA A 123 -6.94 -2.04 -16.48
CA ALA A 123 -6.09 -3.15 -16.10
C ALA A 123 -4.61 -2.80 -16.27
N ARG A 124 -3.76 -3.36 -15.42
CA ARG A 124 -2.31 -3.12 -15.47
C ARG A 124 -1.59 -4.39 -15.90
N HIS A 125 -0.72 -4.30 -16.90
CA HIS A 125 0.18 -5.38 -17.30
C HIS A 125 1.63 -4.86 -17.18
N PHE A 126 2.43 -5.47 -16.31
CA PHE A 126 3.80 -5.03 -16.01
C PHE A 126 3.92 -3.54 -15.64
N GLY A 127 2.92 -2.98 -14.96
CA GLY A 127 2.95 -1.58 -14.53
C GLY A 127 2.31 -0.58 -15.49
N GLU A 128 2.12 -0.95 -16.74
CA GLU A 128 1.50 -0.10 -17.75
C GLU A 128 -0.02 -0.27 -17.78
N ALA A 129 -0.74 0.81 -18.07
CA ALA A 129 -2.19 0.79 -18.25
C ALA A 129 -2.54 0.16 -19.60
N VAL A 130 -3.37 -0.88 -19.59
CA VAL A 130 -3.82 -1.60 -20.79
C VAL A 130 -5.35 -1.66 -20.81
N GLU A 131 -5.95 -1.36 -21.95
CA GLU A 131 -7.38 -1.60 -22.20
C GLU A 131 -7.65 -3.10 -22.45
N GLU A 132 -7.41 -3.94 -21.44
CA GLU A 132 -7.70 -5.39 -21.49
C GLU A 132 -8.42 -5.85 -20.21
N SER A 133 -9.21 -6.93 -20.29
CA SER A 133 -9.82 -7.55 -19.11
C SER A 133 -8.84 -8.56 -18.48
N ILE A 134 -8.26 -8.22 -17.33
CA ILE A 134 -7.40 -9.14 -16.56
C ILE A 134 -8.21 -9.68 -15.38
N ILE A 135 -8.20 -11.02 -15.20
CA ILE A 135 -8.81 -11.68 -14.03
C ILE A 135 -7.68 -12.08 -13.08
N GLU A 136 -7.54 -11.36 -11.96
CA GLU A 136 -6.69 -11.76 -10.84
C GLU A 136 -7.48 -12.65 -9.87
N LYS A 137 -6.93 -13.80 -9.45
CA LYS A 137 -7.60 -14.80 -8.59
C LYS A 137 -6.84 -15.05 -7.29
#